data_AF-A0A3M6XSN8-F1
#
_entry.id   AF-A0A3M6XSN8-F1
#
_cell.length_a   1.000
_cell.length_b   1.000
_cell.length_c   1.000
_cell.angle_alpha   90.00
_cell.angle_beta   90.00
_cell.angle_gamma   90.00
#
_symmetry.space_group_name_H-M   'P 1'
#
loop_
_entity.id
_entity.type
_entity.pdbx_description
1 polymer ?
#
loop_
_entity_poly.entity_id
_entity_poly.type
_entity_poly.pdbx_seq_one_letter_code
_entity_poly.pdbx_strand_id
1 'polypeptide(L)'
;GNEFTLTLRDVHVEGEADLTHEKRLEQVKAAVTQAGQAFREKGYLNYYGLQRFGTFSTGTHAVGLKILQNDLEGAVNLILGYSDHLLPENQQADGNGKVPQDDINRADAIRQWREGKATGAEVMARLPRRFQAEGAIMQFLSKRDKKTGRLIQATDWQGSLMQIQRNLRLMYVHAYQSLVWNTVVGQRWERFGDKVVEGDLVIVGEKDGADTVPKDEVDEDGEPIVRPAAEDAAPSADDKFTRARHLTAAEASSGKYDIFDVVLPLPGFDVLYPGNEIGKFYEEFMGSEAGGKLDPYKMRRSWKDASLSGSYRKMMARPVSGVVDWEVKAYVGEEQMVETDGERVRKVTDKTEANGSAGAANGDATKVENDRDAGEVEDEKKIAVIMKFQLGSSQYATMALRELTKGGAVAYKPDYSTAR
;
A
#
# COMPACT_ATOMS: atom_id res chain seq x y z
N GLY A 1 14.14 -4.93 -3.86
CA GLY A 1 13.59 -4.76 -2.50
C GLY A 1 14.03 -3.42 -1.93
N ASN A 2 13.58 -3.10 -0.72
CA ASN A 2 13.87 -1.85 -0.02
C ASN A 2 14.36 -2.12 1.40
N GLU A 3 15.29 -1.30 1.88
CA GLU A 3 15.79 -1.30 3.25
C GLU A 3 15.03 -0.24 4.06
N PHE A 4 14.49 -0.63 5.21
CA PHE A 4 13.71 0.23 6.07
C PHE A 4 14.46 0.45 7.37
N THR A 5 14.55 1.72 7.80
CA THR A 5 14.94 2.10 9.16
C THR A 5 13.76 2.85 9.77
N LEU A 6 13.07 2.23 10.72
CA LEU A 6 11.81 2.71 11.28
C LEU A 6 12.02 3.03 12.76
N THR A 7 11.48 4.15 13.23
CA THR A 7 11.46 4.50 14.65
C THR A 7 10.02 4.42 15.16
N LEU A 8 9.77 3.50 16.08
CA LEU A 8 8.56 3.45 16.87
C LEU A 8 8.78 4.30 18.12
N ARG A 9 8.00 5.36 18.28
CA ARG A 9 8.03 6.25 19.45
C ARG A 9 6.94 5.83 20.43
N ASP A 10 7.15 6.19 21.71
CA ASP A 10 6.20 5.96 22.80
C ASP A 10 5.73 4.50 22.88
N VAL A 11 6.71 3.58 22.97
CA VAL A 11 6.44 2.15 22.97
C VAL A 11 6.02 1.67 24.36
N HIS A 12 4.88 0.99 24.41
CA HIS A 12 4.30 0.40 25.60
C HIS A 12 4.15 -1.12 25.43
N VAL A 13 4.41 -1.89 26.49
CA VAL A 13 4.20 -3.35 26.53
C VAL A 13 3.21 -3.73 27.64
N GLU A 14 2.55 -4.89 27.50
CA GLU A 14 1.58 -5.35 28.50
C GLU A 14 2.25 -5.56 29.88
N GLY A 15 1.59 -5.11 30.95
CA GLY A 15 2.04 -5.31 32.33
C GLY A 15 3.06 -4.29 32.86
N GLU A 16 3.18 -3.12 32.23
CA GLU A 16 4.20 -2.12 32.57
C GLU A 16 3.76 -0.96 33.50
N ALA A 17 2.47 -0.89 33.86
CA ALA A 17 1.85 0.29 34.47
C ALA A 17 2.45 0.73 35.83
N ASP A 18 3.03 -0.21 36.58
CA ASP A 18 3.59 0.03 37.92
C ASP A 18 5.13 -0.08 37.98
N LEU A 19 5.80 -0.13 36.83
CA LEU A 19 7.25 -0.35 36.75
C LEU A 19 8.04 0.96 36.67
N THR A 20 9.23 0.96 37.31
CA THR A 20 10.21 2.03 37.12
C THR A 20 10.68 2.07 35.67
N HIS A 21 11.07 3.26 35.19
CA HIS A 21 11.51 3.44 33.80
C HIS A 21 12.63 2.47 33.37
N GLU A 22 13.56 2.16 34.27
CA GLU A 22 14.64 1.18 34.02
C GLU A 22 14.09 -0.24 33.79
N LYS A 23 13.13 -0.68 34.63
CA LYS A 23 12.48 -1.99 34.47
C LYS A 23 11.60 -2.04 33.23
N ARG A 24 10.91 -0.93 32.90
CA ARG A 24 10.17 -0.80 31.63
C ARG A 24 11.11 -0.96 30.45
N LEU A 25 12.27 -0.31 30.46
CA LEU A 25 13.26 -0.42 29.39
C LEU A 25 13.77 -1.87 29.20
N GLU A 26 14.05 -2.58 30.29
CA GLU A 26 14.44 -4.00 30.23
C GLU A 26 13.32 -4.89 29.66
N GLN A 27 12.08 -4.68 30.11
CA GLN A 27 10.93 -5.45 29.61
C GLN A 27 10.65 -5.18 28.13
N VAL A 28 10.71 -3.92 27.70
CA VAL A 28 10.58 -3.55 26.28
C VAL A 28 11.71 -4.19 25.46
N LYS A 29 12.96 -4.15 25.94
CA LYS A 29 14.09 -4.83 25.27
C LYS A 29 13.84 -6.33 25.09
N ALA A 30 13.35 -7.01 26.13
CA ALA A 30 13.03 -8.43 26.05
C ALA A 30 11.89 -8.71 25.05
N ALA A 31 10.81 -7.92 25.11
CA ALA A 31 9.66 -8.07 24.21
C ALA A 31 10.03 -7.81 22.74
N VAL A 32 10.79 -6.74 22.46
CA VAL A 32 11.25 -6.40 21.11
C VAL A 32 12.20 -7.48 20.58
N THR A 33 13.07 -8.03 21.43
CA THR A 33 13.96 -9.14 21.05
C THR A 33 13.18 -10.38 20.64
N GLN A 34 12.17 -10.75 21.44
CA GLN A 34 11.30 -11.89 21.13
C GLN A 34 10.49 -11.64 19.85
N ALA A 35 9.92 -10.45 19.69
CA ALA A 35 9.13 -10.07 18.51
C ALA A 35 9.99 -10.05 17.23
N GLY A 36 11.21 -9.50 17.30
CA GLY A 36 12.15 -9.45 16.19
C GLY A 36 12.62 -10.84 15.75
N GLN A 37 12.88 -11.74 16.70
CA GLN A 37 13.20 -13.14 16.41
C GLN A 37 12.00 -13.86 15.77
N ALA A 38 10.81 -13.73 16.33
CA ALA A 38 9.60 -14.33 15.77
C ALA A 38 9.30 -13.81 14.36
N PHE A 39 9.48 -12.51 14.10
CA PHE A 39 9.30 -11.90 12.78
C PHE A 39 10.33 -12.40 11.76
N ARG A 40 11.57 -12.64 12.19
CA ARG A 40 12.61 -13.23 11.35
C ARG A 40 12.28 -14.67 10.96
N GLU A 41 11.80 -15.49 11.90
CA GLU A 41 11.56 -16.92 11.68
C GLU A 41 10.21 -17.21 11.03
N LYS A 42 9.14 -16.63 11.56
CA LYS A 42 7.76 -16.87 11.13
C LYS A 42 7.31 -15.97 9.98
N GLY A 43 8.00 -14.85 9.78
CA GLY A 43 7.61 -13.86 8.78
C GLY A 43 6.27 -13.20 9.10
N TYR A 44 5.56 -12.77 8.06
CA TYR A 44 4.26 -12.11 8.17
C TYR A 44 3.42 -12.35 6.90
N LEU A 45 2.10 -12.19 7.02
CA LEU A 45 1.18 -12.25 5.90
C LEU A 45 1.44 -11.09 4.94
N ASN A 46 1.67 -11.38 3.67
CA ASN A 46 2.08 -10.42 2.65
C ASN A 46 0.92 -9.57 2.10
N TYR A 47 0.07 -9.06 2.99
CA TYR A 47 -1.10 -8.24 2.65
C TYR A 47 -0.76 -7.00 1.85
N TYR A 48 -1.70 -6.57 1.01
CA TYR A 48 -1.71 -5.21 0.49
C TYR A 48 -2.09 -4.25 1.62
N GLY A 49 -1.22 -3.29 1.90
CA GLY A 49 -1.46 -2.29 2.95
C GLY A 49 -2.55 -1.29 2.57
N LEU A 50 -3.07 -0.56 3.57
CA LEU A 50 -4.13 0.46 3.40
C LEU A 50 -3.82 1.50 2.30
N GLN A 51 -2.54 1.83 2.11
CA GLN A 51 -2.06 2.73 1.06
C GLN A 51 -2.51 2.29 -0.34
N ARG A 52 -2.68 0.99 -0.57
CA ARG A 52 -3.14 0.41 -1.84
C ARG A 52 -4.60 0.76 -2.16
N PHE A 53 -5.40 1.00 -1.13
CA PHE A 53 -6.83 1.25 -1.26
C PHE A 53 -7.17 2.76 -1.24
N GLY A 54 -6.15 3.62 -1.12
CA GLY A 54 -6.31 5.07 -1.02
C GLY A 54 -6.66 5.52 0.41
N THR A 55 -6.44 6.80 0.69
CA THR A 55 -6.67 7.43 2.01
C THR A 55 -7.99 8.18 2.10
N PHE A 56 -8.77 8.23 1.03
CA PHE A 56 -10.02 9.00 0.95
C PHE A 56 -11.23 8.20 1.46
N SER A 57 -12.31 8.90 1.77
CA SER A 57 -13.56 8.33 2.30
C SER A 57 -14.20 7.27 1.39
N THR A 58 -13.86 7.27 0.10
CA THR A 58 -14.26 6.23 -0.86
C THR A 58 -13.06 5.34 -1.20
N GLY A 59 -13.16 4.05 -0.92
CA GLY A 59 -12.09 3.09 -1.19
C GLY A 59 -11.85 2.90 -2.70
N THR A 60 -10.58 2.91 -3.11
CA THR A 60 -10.14 2.72 -4.51
C THR A 60 -10.65 1.40 -5.10
N HIS A 61 -10.73 0.35 -4.28
CA HIS A 61 -11.28 -0.96 -4.65
C HIS A 61 -12.77 -0.89 -5.02
N ALA A 62 -13.56 0.01 -4.41
CA ALA A 62 -14.98 0.16 -4.72
C ALA A 62 -15.19 0.73 -6.13
N VAL A 63 -14.34 1.68 -6.54
CA VAL A 63 -14.31 2.18 -7.93
C VAL A 63 -13.95 1.05 -8.89
N GLY A 64 -12.91 0.25 -8.56
CA GLY A 64 -12.51 -0.91 -9.34
C GLY A 64 -13.61 -1.93 -9.51
N LEU A 65 -14.34 -2.22 -8.43
CA LEU A 65 -15.48 -3.11 -8.46
C LEU A 65 -16.56 -2.62 -9.43
N LYS A 66 -16.90 -1.33 -9.38
CA LYS A 66 -17.89 -0.73 -10.29
C LYS A 66 -17.47 -0.81 -11.76
N ILE A 67 -16.20 -0.55 -12.04
CA ILE A 67 -15.62 -0.74 -13.39
C ILE A 67 -15.77 -2.21 -13.84
N LEU A 68 -15.46 -3.17 -12.97
CA LEU A 68 -15.58 -4.59 -13.25
C LEU A 68 -17.03 -5.08 -13.34
N GLN A 69 -17.99 -4.39 -12.74
CA GLN A 69 -19.42 -4.65 -12.90
C GLN A 69 -20.00 -4.03 -14.18
N ASN A 70 -19.18 -3.32 -14.97
CA ASN A 70 -19.63 -2.49 -16.10
C ASN A 70 -20.58 -1.35 -15.68
N ASP A 71 -20.64 -1.03 -14.39
CA ASP A 71 -21.36 0.13 -13.82
C ASP A 71 -20.42 1.35 -13.84
N LEU A 72 -20.16 1.86 -15.05
CA LEU A 72 -19.23 2.96 -15.26
C LEU A 72 -19.74 4.29 -14.68
N GLU A 73 -21.06 4.48 -14.65
CA GLU A 73 -21.68 5.62 -13.99
C GLU A 73 -21.41 5.59 -12.48
N GLY A 74 -21.63 4.43 -11.85
CA GLY A 74 -21.28 4.22 -10.44
C GLY A 74 -19.80 4.47 -10.16
N ALA A 75 -18.90 4.02 -11.04
CA ALA A 75 -17.47 4.26 -10.91
C ALA A 75 -17.13 5.77 -10.94
N VAL A 76 -17.67 6.51 -11.91
CA VAL A 76 -17.50 7.97 -12.02
C VAL A 76 -18.08 8.69 -10.79
N ASN A 77 -19.26 8.28 -10.34
CA ASN A 77 -19.90 8.85 -9.16
C ASN A 77 -19.09 8.64 -7.87
N LEU A 78 -18.43 7.48 -7.72
CA LEU A 78 -17.53 7.20 -6.61
C LEU A 78 -16.24 8.03 -6.69
N ILE A 79 -15.64 8.18 -7.88
CA ILE A 79 -14.46 9.05 -8.06
C ILE A 79 -14.81 10.50 -7.71
N LEU A 80 -15.97 10.97 -8.16
CA LEU A 80 -16.50 12.29 -7.83
C LEU A 80 -17.25 12.30 -6.49
N GLY A 81 -17.03 11.33 -5.61
CA GLY A 81 -17.61 11.31 -4.27
C GLY A 81 -16.93 12.32 -3.37
N TYR A 82 -17.70 12.94 -2.47
CA TYR A 82 -17.18 13.76 -1.37
C TYR A 82 -18.04 13.55 -0.13
N SER A 83 -17.50 13.93 1.03
CA SER A 83 -18.21 13.83 2.31
C SER A 83 -18.69 15.21 2.75
N ASP A 84 -19.92 15.31 3.26
CA ASP A 84 -20.53 16.59 3.60
C ASP A 84 -19.76 17.37 4.68
N HIS A 85 -19.08 16.66 5.59
CA HIS A 85 -18.26 17.32 6.60
C HIS A 85 -17.12 18.14 5.97
N LEU A 86 -16.63 17.80 4.77
CA LEU A 86 -15.57 18.52 4.07
C LEU A 86 -16.06 19.82 3.40
N LEU A 87 -17.36 20.11 3.42
CA LEU A 87 -17.88 21.33 2.82
C LEU A 87 -17.47 22.56 3.64
N PRO A 88 -17.13 23.70 3.01
CA PRO A 88 -16.67 24.90 3.70
C PRO A 88 -17.61 25.38 4.81
N GLU A 89 -18.93 25.21 4.64
CA GLU A 89 -19.92 25.64 5.63
C GLU A 89 -19.90 24.79 6.92
N ASN A 90 -19.45 23.53 6.82
CA ASN A 90 -19.42 22.58 7.93
C ASN A 90 -18.07 22.55 8.68
N GLN A 91 -17.06 23.27 8.16
CA GLN A 91 -15.73 23.36 8.77
C GLN A 91 -15.65 24.40 9.90
N GLN A 92 -16.73 25.15 10.16
CA GLN A 92 -16.75 26.24 11.16
C GLN A 92 -17.21 25.84 12.58
N ALA A 93 -17.45 24.55 12.87
CA ALA A 93 -18.06 24.13 14.15
C ALA A 93 -17.23 23.17 15.03
N ASP A 94 -16.42 22.25 14.48
CA ASP A 94 -15.77 21.20 15.28
C ASP A 94 -14.25 21.36 15.33
N GLY A 95 -13.78 21.99 16.41
CA GLY A 95 -12.37 22.32 16.67
C GLY A 95 -11.43 21.15 16.96
N ASN A 96 -11.59 19.97 16.32
CA ASN A 96 -10.73 18.82 16.60
C ASN A 96 -10.20 18.04 15.39
N GLY A 97 -10.37 18.55 14.17
CA GLY A 97 -9.77 17.95 12.97
C GLY A 97 -9.19 18.98 12.03
N LYS A 98 -7.85 19.07 11.94
CA LYS A 98 -7.18 19.83 10.87
C LYS A 98 -7.41 19.10 9.53
N VAL A 99 -8.50 19.39 8.84
CA VAL A 99 -8.74 18.90 7.48
C VAL A 99 -7.87 19.69 6.49
N PRO A 100 -7.15 19.04 5.55
CA PRO A 100 -6.37 19.77 4.55
C PRO A 100 -7.26 20.64 3.66
N GLN A 101 -6.86 21.90 3.43
CA GLN A 101 -7.62 22.85 2.62
C GLN A 101 -7.91 22.35 1.19
N ASP A 102 -6.98 21.58 0.61
CA ASP A 102 -7.17 20.95 -0.69
C ASP A 102 -8.39 20.03 -0.76
N ASP A 103 -8.68 19.29 0.33
CA ASP A 103 -9.80 18.35 0.39
C ASP A 103 -11.14 19.09 0.46
N ILE A 104 -11.15 20.22 1.18
CA ILE A 104 -12.28 21.15 1.23
C ILE A 104 -12.54 21.74 -0.17
N ASN A 105 -11.48 22.24 -0.82
CA ASN A 105 -11.57 22.83 -2.16
C ASN A 105 -12.07 21.81 -3.21
N ARG A 106 -11.62 20.56 -3.10
CA ARG A 106 -12.12 19.46 -3.95
C ARG A 106 -13.61 19.20 -3.73
N ALA A 107 -14.05 19.07 -2.49
CA ALA A 107 -15.45 18.80 -2.16
C ALA A 107 -16.38 19.91 -2.68
N ASP A 108 -16.00 21.17 -2.45
CA ASP A 108 -16.75 22.34 -2.93
C ASP A 108 -16.80 22.42 -4.46
N ALA A 109 -15.67 22.18 -5.13
CA ALA A 109 -15.61 22.20 -6.60
C ALA A 109 -16.51 21.13 -7.23
N ILE A 110 -16.51 19.90 -6.69
CA ILE A 110 -17.39 18.82 -7.14
C ILE A 110 -18.87 19.17 -6.89
N ARG A 111 -19.19 19.72 -5.72
CA ARG A 111 -20.57 20.14 -5.39
C ARG A 111 -21.08 21.19 -6.39
N GLN A 112 -20.33 22.27 -6.59
CA GLN A 112 -20.73 23.36 -7.49
C GLN A 112 -20.90 22.86 -8.93
N TRP A 113 -20.07 21.91 -9.35
CA TRP A 113 -20.21 21.25 -10.64
C TRP A 113 -21.50 20.43 -10.74
N ARG A 114 -21.80 19.59 -9.75
CA ARG A 114 -23.03 18.77 -9.70
C ARG A 114 -24.30 19.63 -9.67
N GLU A 115 -24.26 20.77 -8.99
CA GLU A 115 -25.36 21.73 -8.93
C GLU A 115 -25.50 22.59 -10.20
N GLY A 116 -24.59 22.45 -11.17
CA GLY A 116 -24.59 23.24 -12.40
C GLY A 116 -24.20 24.71 -12.21
N LYS A 117 -23.64 25.07 -11.04
CA LYS A 117 -23.17 26.42 -10.70
C LYS A 117 -21.79 26.74 -11.26
N ALA A 118 -21.03 25.73 -11.67
CA ALA A 118 -19.72 25.87 -12.27
C ALA A 118 -19.56 25.01 -13.53
N THR A 119 -18.93 25.58 -14.55
CA THR A 119 -18.51 24.84 -15.75
C THR A 119 -17.25 24.02 -15.47
N GLY A 120 -17.01 22.96 -16.26
CA GLY A 120 -15.80 22.16 -16.11
C GLY A 120 -14.49 22.97 -16.19
N ALA A 121 -14.46 24.09 -16.91
CA ALA A 121 -13.29 24.99 -16.97
C ALA A 121 -13.08 25.77 -15.66
N GLU A 122 -14.16 26.28 -15.06
CA GLU A 122 -14.11 27.00 -13.78
C GLU A 122 -13.72 26.05 -12.63
N VAL A 123 -14.21 24.80 -12.69
CA VAL A 123 -13.83 23.74 -11.75
C VAL A 123 -12.33 23.46 -11.84
N MET A 124 -11.78 23.27 -13.05
CA MET A 124 -10.35 23.04 -13.25
C MET A 124 -9.46 24.18 -12.74
N ALA A 125 -9.97 25.41 -12.72
CA ALA A 125 -9.24 26.57 -12.19
C ALA A 125 -9.19 26.59 -10.65
N ARG A 126 -10.18 26.00 -9.98
CA ARG A 126 -10.29 25.97 -8.51
C ARG A 126 -9.78 24.66 -7.89
N LEU A 127 -9.79 23.58 -8.66
CA LEU A 127 -9.41 22.26 -8.19
C LEU A 127 -7.89 22.15 -7.97
N PRO A 128 -7.44 21.69 -6.79
CA PRO A 128 -6.01 21.48 -6.54
C PRO A 128 -5.37 20.52 -7.55
N ARG A 129 -4.12 20.78 -7.93
CA ARG A 129 -3.39 20.03 -8.98
C ARG A 129 -3.24 18.54 -8.71
N ARG A 130 -3.41 18.07 -7.47
CA ARG A 130 -3.33 16.64 -7.12
C ARG A 130 -4.57 15.84 -7.55
N PHE A 131 -5.71 16.50 -7.81
CA PHE A 131 -6.99 15.89 -8.18
C PHE A 131 -7.25 15.93 -9.70
N GLN A 132 -6.26 15.50 -10.47
CA GLN A 132 -6.33 15.54 -11.94
C GLN A 132 -7.44 14.65 -12.51
N ALA A 133 -7.72 13.52 -11.85
CA ALA A 133 -8.72 12.57 -12.33
C ALA A 133 -10.13 13.16 -12.29
N GLU A 134 -10.50 13.77 -11.16
CA GLU A 134 -11.79 14.42 -10.96
C GLU A 134 -11.97 15.58 -11.93
N GLY A 135 -10.94 16.41 -12.06
CA GLY A 135 -10.92 17.53 -12.99
C GLY A 135 -11.12 17.11 -14.44
N ALA A 136 -10.38 16.09 -14.89
CA ALA A 136 -10.47 15.56 -16.26
C ALA A 136 -11.86 15.00 -16.58
N ILE A 137 -12.47 14.26 -15.64
CA ILE A 137 -13.85 13.76 -15.77
C ILE A 137 -14.84 14.92 -15.91
N MET A 138 -14.81 15.87 -14.96
CA MET A 138 -15.75 16.98 -14.94
C MET A 138 -15.62 17.85 -16.21
N GLN A 139 -14.39 18.08 -16.68
CA GLN A 139 -14.14 18.81 -17.92
C GLN A 139 -14.73 18.10 -19.14
N PHE A 140 -14.54 16.78 -19.26
CA PHE A 140 -15.05 15.98 -20.37
C PHE A 140 -16.58 15.97 -20.42
N LEU A 141 -17.22 15.69 -19.28
CA LEU A 141 -18.68 15.63 -19.17
C LEU A 141 -19.34 17.01 -19.35
N SER A 142 -18.60 18.10 -19.11
CA SER A 142 -19.08 19.48 -19.28
C SER A 142 -18.98 20.00 -20.71
N LYS A 143 -18.51 19.20 -21.67
CA LYS A 143 -18.31 19.64 -23.05
C LYS A 143 -19.65 19.97 -23.72
N ARG A 144 -19.84 21.24 -24.06
CA ARG A 144 -21.03 21.76 -24.74
C ARG A 144 -20.80 21.93 -26.23
N ASP A 145 -21.84 21.65 -27.00
CA ASP A 145 -21.88 21.96 -28.42
C ASP A 145 -22.02 23.47 -28.65
N LYS A 146 -21.14 24.04 -29.47
CA LYS A 146 -21.08 25.48 -29.71
C LYS A 146 -22.32 26.04 -30.43
N LYS A 147 -23.09 25.21 -31.14
CA LYS A 147 -24.26 25.63 -31.92
C LYS A 147 -25.56 25.44 -31.14
N THR A 148 -25.65 24.37 -30.36
CA THR A 148 -26.89 23.96 -29.67
C THR A 148 -26.86 24.18 -28.16
N GLY A 149 -25.68 24.45 -27.57
CA GLY A 149 -25.50 24.66 -26.13
C GLY A 149 -25.70 23.40 -25.26
N ARG A 150 -26.07 22.28 -25.87
CA ARG A 150 -26.31 20.99 -25.20
C ARG A 150 -25.00 20.32 -24.84
N LEU A 151 -25.02 19.52 -23.77
CA LEU A 151 -23.89 18.67 -23.39
C LEU A 151 -23.78 17.53 -24.40
N ILE A 152 -22.59 17.35 -25.00
CA ILE A 152 -22.36 16.35 -26.05
C ILE A 152 -22.15 14.97 -25.43
N GLN A 153 -21.46 14.92 -24.29
CA GLN A 153 -20.91 13.69 -23.71
C GLN A 153 -21.42 13.44 -22.28
N ALA A 154 -22.61 13.96 -21.94
CA ALA A 154 -23.13 13.94 -20.57
C ALA A 154 -23.26 12.54 -19.97
N THR A 155 -23.44 11.52 -20.80
CA THR A 155 -23.61 10.10 -20.39
C THR A 155 -22.49 9.20 -20.91
N ASP A 156 -21.41 9.77 -21.48
CA ASP A 156 -20.26 9.01 -21.95
C ASP A 156 -19.28 8.73 -20.79
N TRP A 157 -19.71 7.84 -19.90
CA TRP A 157 -18.97 7.48 -18.69
C TRP A 157 -17.63 6.84 -19.02
N GLN A 158 -17.59 5.95 -20.01
CA GLN A 158 -16.35 5.30 -20.46
C GLN A 158 -15.36 6.33 -21.01
N GLY A 159 -15.82 7.25 -21.87
CA GLY A 159 -14.98 8.32 -22.41
C GLY A 159 -14.43 9.26 -21.33
N SER A 160 -15.21 9.52 -20.28
CA SER A 160 -14.77 10.33 -19.14
C SER A 160 -13.67 9.65 -18.32
N LEU A 161 -13.83 8.35 -18.04
CA LEU A 161 -12.81 7.54 -17.36
C LEU A 161 -11.54 7.47 -18.20
N MET A 162 -11.65 7.38 -19.54
CA MET A 162 -10.49 7.35 -20.44
C MET A 162 -9.65 8.64 -20.43
N GLN A 163 -10.15 9.75 -19.88
CA GLN A 163 -9.35 10.97 -19.70
C GLN A 163 -8.34 10.87 -18.56
N ILE A 164 -8.58 9.97 -17.59
CA ILE A 164 -7.64 9.71 -16.49
C ILE A 164 -6.42 8.99 -17.07
N GLN A 165 -5.20 9.28 -16.60
CA GLN A 165 -4.01 8.56 -17.05
C GLN A 165 -4.14 7.03 -16.81
N ARG A 166 -3.65 6.22 -17.77
CA ARG A 166 -3.82 4.76 -17.78
C ARG A 166 -3.48 4.07 -16.44
N ASN A 167 -2.32 4.39 -15.85
CA ASN A 167 -1.87 3.75 -14.61
C ASN A 167 -2.83 4.03 -13.44
N LEU A 168 -3.41 5.23 -13.36
CA LEU A 168 -4.39 5.56 -12.32
C LEU A 168 -5.73 4.85 -12.55
N ARG A 169 -6.10 4.56 -13.81
CA ARG A 169 -7.28 3.72 -14.10
C ARG A 169 -7.06 2.28 -13.67
N LEU A 170 -5.89 1.74 -13.99
CA LEU A 170 -5.52 0.38 -13.62
C LEU A 170 -5.41 0.20 -12.10
N MET A 171 -4.94 1.22 -11.38
CA MET A 171 -4.95 1.25 -9.92
C MET A 171 -6.31 0.89 -9.32
N TYR A 172 -7.42 1.35 -9.90
CA TYR A 172 -8.76 1.02 -9.40
C TYR A 172 -9.07 -0.48 -9.48
N VAL A 173 -8.90 -1.08 -10.66
CA VAL A 173 -9.20 -2.50 -10.89
C VAL A 173 -8.21 -3.41 -10.16
N HIS A 174 -6.95 -3.02 -10.06
CA HIS A 174 -5.95 -3.73 -9.26
C HIS A 174 -6.22 -3.63 -7.76
N ALA A 175 -6.73 -2.50 -7.26
CA ALA A 175 -7.15 -2.40 -5.86
C ALA A 175 -8.30 -3.37 -5.53
N TYR A 176 -9.21 -3.65 -6.47
CA TYR A 176 -10.20 -4.71 -6.28
C TYR A 176 -9.55 -6.11 -6.20
N GLN A 177 -8.59 -6.42 -7.08
CA GLN A 177 -7.83 -7.68 -6.98
C GLN A 177 -7.13 -7.81 -5.63
N SER A 178 -6.50 -6.73 -5.15
CA SER A 178 -5.85 -6.67 -3.83
C SER A 178 -6.83 -6.91 -2.68
N LEU A 179 -8.08 -6.43 -2.79
CA LEU A 179 -9.12 -6.69 -1.79
C LEU A 179 -9.44 -8.18 -1.73
N VAL A 180 -9.76 -8.79 -2.89
CA VAL A 180 -10.08 -10.22 -2.97
C VAL A 180 -8.92 -11.05 -2.43
N TRP A 181 -7.70 -10.73 -2.84
CA TRP A 181 -6.51 -11.44 -2.39
C TRP A 181 -6.29 -11.36 -0.88
N ASN A 182 -6.43 -10.16 -0.28
CA ASN A 182 -6.35 -10.00 1.17
C ASN A 182 -7.41 -10.84 1.89
N THR A 183 -8.66 -10.86 1.40
CA THR A 183 -9.72 -11.66 2.01
C THR A 183 -9.44 -13.15 1.93
N VAL A 184 -8.97 -13.64 0.78
CA VAL A 184 -8.64 -15.05 0.56
C VAL A 184 -7.45 -15.49 1.40
N VAL A 185 -6.40 -14.66 1.52
CA VAL A 185 -5.22 -14.97 2.35
C VAL A 185 -5.62 -15.13 3.81
N GLY A 186 -6.49 -14.25 4.32
CA GLY A 186 -7.04 -14.38 5.67
C GLY A 186 -7.77 -15.70 5.85
N GLN A 187 -8.63 -16.06 4.90
CA GLN A 187 -9.38 -17.32 4.93
C GLN A 187 -8.47 -18.56 4.83
N ARG A 188 -7.43 -18.52 3.99
CA ARG A 188 -6.43 -19.58 3.83
C ARG A 188 -5.64 -19.80 5.11
N TRP A 189 -5.25 -18.70 5.77
CA TRP A 189 -4.53 -18.75 7.04
C TRP A 189 -5.41 -19.28 8.17
N GLU A 190 -6.67 -18.85 8.25
CA GLU A 190 -7.61 -19.33 9.27
C GLU A 190 -7.87 -20.84 9.15
N ARG A 191 -7.98 -21.38 7.93
CA ARG A 191 -8.32 -22.79 7.71
C ARG A 191 -7.15 -23.75 7.91
N PHE A 192 -5.97 -23.44 7.37
CA PHE A 192 -4.84 -24.38 7.39
C PHE A 192 -3.56 -23.84 8.05
N GLY A 193 -3.54 -22.57 8.45
CA GLY A 193 -2.38 -21.96 9.11
C GLY A 193 -1.11 -22.01 8.26
N ASP A 194 -0.02 -22.38 8.91
CA ASP A 194 1.34 -22.49 8.37
C ASP A 194 1.61 -23.77 7.56
N LYS A 195 0.65 -24.69 7.50
CA LYS A 195 0.81 -25.96 6.80
C LYS A 195 0.61 -25.79 5.30
N VAL A 196 1.47 -26.42 4.50
CA VAL A 196 1.27 -26.59 3.07
C VAL A 196 0.31 -27.74 2.84
N VAL A 197 -0.72 -27.54 2.02
CA VAL A 197 -1.76 -28.54 1.77
C VAL A 197 -1.91 -28.87 0.29
N GLU A 198 -2.52 -30.01 -0.01
CA GLU A 198 -2.87 -30.38 -1.39
C GLU A 198 -3.72 -29.29 -2.05
N GLY A 199 -3.46 -29.03 -3.33
CA GLY A 199 -4.15 -28.01 -4.10
C GLY A 199 -3.67 -26.58 -3.86
N ASP A 200 -2.76 -26.33 -2.90
CA ASP A 200 -2.03 -25.05 -2.84
C ASP A 200 -1.22 -24.85 -4.13
N LEU A 201 -1.00 -23.58 -4.48
CA LEU A 201 -0.26 -23.23 -5.69
C LEU A 201 1.19 -22.88 -5.37
N VAL A 202 2.09 -23.37 -6.20
CA VAL A 202 3.52 -23.01 -6.17
C VAL A 202 4.00 -22.63 -7.56
N ILE A 203 5.05 -21.83 -7.59
CA ILE A 203 5.74 -21.45 -8.82
C ILE A 203 6.73 -22.57 -9.20
N VAL A 204 6.64 -23.06 -10.45
CA VAL A 204 7.57 -24.04 -11.01
C VAL A 204 8.93 -23.40 -11.28
N GLY A 205 10.01 -24.08 -10.91
CA GLY A 205 11.40 -23.66 -11.21
C GLY A 205 12.06 -22.80 -10.14
N GLU A 206 11.31 -22.21 -9.20
CA GLU A 206 11.86 -21.34 -8.15
C GLU A 206 12.78 -22.10 -7.18
N LYS A 207 12.44 -23.35 -6.82
CA LYS A 207 13.25 -24.21 -5.94
C LYS A 207 14.26 -25.10 -6.65
N ASP A 208 14.10 -25.29 -7.96
CA ASP A 208 14.96 -26.20 -8.73
C ASP A 208 16.19 -25.48 -9.32
N GLY A 209 16.47 -24.24 -8.88
CA GLY A 209 17.68 -23.48 -9.24
C GLY A 209 17.74 -23.08 -10.72
N ALA A 210 16.64 -23.18 -11.45
CA ALA A 210 16.56 -22.65 -12.80
C ALA A 210 16.59 -21.12 -12.71
N ASP A 211 17.55 -20.49 -13.38
CA ASP A 211 17.60 -19.04 -13.62
C ASP A 211 16.29 -18.60 -14.31
N THR A 212 15.27 -18.33 -13.50
CA THR A 212 13.89 -18.05 -13.89
C THR A 212 13.58 -16.56 -13.84
N VAL A 213 14.61 -15.72 -13.80
CA VAL A 213 14.45 -14.28 -14.03
C VAL A 213 14.92 -13.94 -15.44
N PRO A 214 14.10 -14.15 -16.49
CA PRO A 214 14.09 -13.17 -17.56
C PRO A 214 13.68 -11.83 -16.90
N LYS A 215 14.62 -10.90 -16.84
CA LYS A 215 14.25 -9.47 -16.90
C LYS A 215 13.33 -9.36 -18.12
N ASP A 216 12.09 -8.93 -17.94
CA ASP A 216 11.53 -7.84 -18.76
C ASP A 216 10.03 -7.55 -18.53
N GLU A 217 9.26 -8.32 -17.75
CA GLU A 217 7.87 -7.92 -17.44
C GLU A 217 7.54 -8.07 -15.94
N VAL A 218 7.77 -7.00 -15.19
CA VAL A 218 7.09 -6.78 -13.91
C VAL A 218 5.76 -6.09 -14.18
N ASP A 219 4.73 -6.45 -13.43
CA ASP A 219 3.47 -5.71 -13.47
C ASP A 219 3.65 -4.28 -12.90
N GLU A 220 2.58 -3.49 -12.95
CA GLU A 220 2.58 -2.12 -12.41
C GLU A 220 2.87 -2.08 -10.89
N ASP A 221 2.89 -3.25 -10.23
CA ASP A 221 3.15 -3.43 -8.80
C ASP A 221 4.55 -3.94 -8.50
N GLY A 222 5.38 -4.18 -9.53
CA GLY A 222 6.73 -4.72 -9.38
C GLY A 222 6.78 -6.22 -9.14
N GLU A 223 5.65 -6.92 -9.31
CA GLU A 223 5.59 -8.38 -9.22
C GLU A 223 5.91 -8.99 -10.60
N PRO A 224 6.67 -10.10 -10.66
CA PRO A 224 6.89 -10.79 -11.92
C PRO A 224 5.55 -11.32 -12.48
N ILE A 225 5.30 -11.09 -13.77
CA ILE A 225 4.10 -11.64 -14.43
C ILE A 225 4.28 -13.16 -14.60
N VAL A 226 3.61 -13.93 -13.75
CA VAL A 226 3.59 -15.40 -13.74
C VAL A 226 2.31 -15.89 -14.44
N ARG A 227 2.44 -16.82 -15.40
CA ARG A 227 1.32 -17.33 -16.20
C ARG A 227 0.88 -18.73 -15.74
N PRO A 228 -0.35 -19.19 -16.04
CA PRO A 228 -0.79 -20.56 -15.82
C PRO A 228 0.06 -21.58 -16.58
N ALA A 229 0.25 -22.77 -16.01
CA ALA A 229 0.71 -23.90 -16.80
C ALA A 229 -0.40 -24.34 -17.78
N ALA A 230 -0.15 -24.24 -19.09
CA ALA A 230 -1.03 -24.87 -20.08
C ALA A 230 -0.74 -26.38 -20.13
N GLU A 231 -1.73 -27.21 -19.84
CA GLU A 231 -1.55 -28.66 -19.69
C GLU A 231 -1.37 -29.42 -21.01
N ASP A 232 -1.36 -28.76 -22.19
CA ASP A 232 -1.25 -29.48 -23.49
C ASP A 232 -0.58 -28.69 -24.63
N ALA A 233 0.33 -27.76 -24.31
CA ALA A 233 1.15 -27.09 -25.33
C ALA A 233 2.61 -27.50 -25.21
N ALA A 234 3.15 -28.11 -26.27
CA ALA A 234 4.59 -28.34 -26.42
C ALA A 234 5.36 -27.04 -26.10
N PRO A 235 6.36 -27.07 -25.22
CA PRO A 235 7.08 -25.85 -24.83
C PRO A 235 7.80 -25.29 -26.07
N SER A 236 7.36 -24.14 -26.56
CA SER A 236 8.19 -23.33 -27.45
C SER A 236 9.36 -22.79 -26.64
N ALA A 237 10.55 -22.78 -27.23
CA ALA A 237 11.80 -22.40 -26.56
C ALA A 237 11.83 -20.93 -26.07
N ASP A 238 10.83 -20.12 -26.43
CA ASP A 238 10.67 -18.72 -26.04
C ASP A 238 9.75 -18.51 -24.82
N ASP A 239 9.08 -19.55 -24.32
CA ASP A 239 8.05 -19.43 -23.28
C ASP A 239 8.62 -19.65 -21.86
N LYS A 240 9.65 -18.87 -21.51
CA LYS A 240 10.26 -18.85 -20.16
C LYS A 240 9.39 -18.10 -19.13
N PHE A 241 8.07 -18.16 -19.26
CA PHE A 241 7.18 -17.62 -18.23
C PHE A 241 7.16 -18.58 -17.05
N THR A 242 7.43 -18.04 -15.88
CA THR A 242 7.22 -18.66 -14.58
C THR A 242 5.78 -19.19 -14.53
N ARG A 243 5.60 -20.51 -14.36
CA ARG A 243 4.29 -21.18 -14.41
C ARG A 243 3.86 -21.60 -13.01
N ALA A 244 2.65 -21.23 -12.58
CA ALA A 244 2.09 -21.75 -11.33
C ALA A 244 1.41 -23.11 -11.57
N ARG A 245 1.40 -23.98 -10.56
CA ARG A 245 0.70 -25.28 -10.57
C ARG A 245 0.22 -25.69 -9.19
N HIS A 246 -0.73 -26.62 -9.15
CA HIS A 246 -1.17 -27.25 -7.90
C HIS A 246 -0.11 -28.20 -7.33
N LEU A 247 -0.03 -28.22 -6.00
CA LEU A 247 0.70 -29.23 -5.25
C LEU A 247 -0.14 -30.50 -5.12
N THR A 248 0.51 -31.64 -5.33
CA THR A 248 -0.06 -32.95 -5.02
C THR A 248 0.03 -33.23 -3.52
N ALA A 249 -0.81 -34.14 -2.99
CA ALA A 249 -0.75 -34.56 -1.58
C ALA A 249 0.64 -35.06 -1.15
N ALA A 250 1.33 -35.77 -2.05
CA ALA A 250 2.67 -36.29 -1.80
C ALA A 250 3.71 -35.16 -1.67
N GLU A 251 3.65 -34.15 -2.55
CA GLU A 251 4.56 -33.01 -2.50
C GLU A 251 4.29 -32.10 -1.30
N ALA A 252 3.01 -31.86 -0.96
CA ALA A 252 2.63 -31.09 0.23
C ALA A 252 3.18 -31.74 1.51
N SER A 253 3.18 -33.07 1.57
CA SER A 253 3.71 -33.84 2.72
C SER A 253 5.23 -34.09 2.66
N SER A 254 5.89 -33.77 1.55
CA SER A 254 7.31 -34.10 1.33
C SER A 254 8.28 -33.24 2.14
N GLY A 255 7.83 -32.08 2.65
CA GLY A 255 8.69 -31.05 3.23
C GLY A 255 9.54 -30.29 2.21
N LYS A 256 9.41 -30.56 0.89
CA LYS A 256 10.10 -29.80 -0.17
C LYS A 256 9.62 -28.35 -0.21
N TYR A 257 8.35 -28.10 0.07
CA TYR A 257 7.72 -26.78 0.03
C TYR A 257 7.36 -26.30 1.44
N ASP A 258 7.52 -25.01 1.68
CA ASP A 258 7.13 -24.33 2.92
C ASP A 258 6.06 -23.26 2.64
N ILE A 259 5.57 -22.63 3.70
CA ILE A 259 4.51 -21.63 3.62
C ILE A 259 4.92 -20.36 2.83
N PHE A 260 6.23 -20.12 2.68
CA PHE A 260 6.76 -19.00 1.91
C PHE A 260 6.81 -19.31 0.41
N ASP A 261 6.69 -20.57 0.00
CA ASP A 261 6.56 -20.92 -1.41
C ASP A 261 5.15 -20.76 -1.95
N VAL A 262 4.15 -20.88 -1.08
CA VAL A 262 2.73 -20.85 -1.44
C VAL A 262 2.36 -19.49 -2.01
N VAL A 263 1.77 -19.52 -3.21
CA VAL A 263 1.24 -18.34 -3.89
C VAL A 263 -0.28 -18.42 -3.97
N LEU A 264 -0.93 -17.26 -3.99
CA LEU A 264 -2.35 -17.13 -4.25
C LEU A 264 -2.56 -16.18 -5.44
N PRO A 265 -3.52 -16.46 -6.33
CA PRO A 265 -3.74 -15.67 -7.52
C PRO A 265 -4.48 -14.35 -7.22
N LEU A 266 -4.09 -13.28 -7.91
CA LEU A 266 -4.97 -12.14 -8.12
C LEU A 266 -6.03 -12.51 -9.16
N PRO A 267 -7.33 -12.27 -8.92
CA PRO A 267 -8.37 -12.71 -9.84
C PRO A 267 -8.17 -12.21 -11.27
N GLY A 268 -8.24 -13.10 -12.25
CA GLY A 268 -7.95 -12.78 -13.64
C GLY A 268 -8.33 -13.89 -14.61
N PHE A 269 -8.31 -13.59 -15.91
CA PHE A 269 -8.68 -14.56 -16.94
C PHE A 269 -7.54 -15.53 -17.31
N ASP A 270 -6.32 -15.27 -16.84
CA ASP A 270 -5.10 -16.02 -17.13
C ASP A 270 -4.41 -16.41 -15.81
N VAL A 271 -5.17 -16.98 -14.87
CA VAL A 271 -4.66 -17.54 -13.60
C VAL A 271 -5.32 -18.88 -13.29
N LEU A 272 -4.61 -19.72 -12.54
CA LEU A 272 -5.12 -20.91 -11.89
C LEU A 272 -5.54 -20.56 -10.48
N TYR A 273 -6.72 -21.05 -10.09
CA TYR A 273 -7.19 -20.98 -8.72
C TYR A 273 -6.76 -22.23 -7.95
N PRO A 274 -6.56 -22.15 -6.62
CA PRO A 274 -6.17 -23.31 -5.81
C PRO A 274 -7.13 -24.49 -5.99
N GLY A 275 -6.60 -25.71 -6.10
CA GLY A 275 -7.36 -26.94 -6.34
C GLY A 275 -8.08 -27.49 -5.11
N ASN A 276 -8.22 -26.67 -4.07
CA ASN A 276 -8.78 -27.03 -2.77
C ASN A 276 -9.94 -26.09 -2.40
N GLU A 277 -10.39 -26.14 -1.14
CA GLU A 277 -11.50 -25.32 -0.64
C GLU A 277 -11.30 -23.81 -0.81
N ILE A 278 -10.06 -23.34 -0.95
CA ILE A 278 -9.77 -21.92 -1.15
C ILE A 278 -10.14 -21.46 -2.55
N GLY A 279 -10.01 -22.34 -3.56
CA GLY A 279 -10.54 -22.06 -4.90
C GLY A 279 -12.05 -21.82 -4.88
N LYS A 280 -12.80 -22.66 -4.15
CA LYS A 280 -14.24 -22.47 -3.95
C LYS A 280 -14.56 -21.16 -3.20
N PHE A 281 -13.72 -20.80 -2.23
CA PHE A 281 -13.91 -19.54 -1.51
C PHE A 281 -13.73 -18.30 -2.41
N TYR A 282 -12.88 -18.33 -3.44
CA TYR A 282 -12.86 -17.26 -4.44
C TYR A 282 -14.23 -17.08 -5.10
N GLU A 283 -14.86 -18.18 -5.52
CA GLU A 283 -16.19 -18.17 -6.15
C GLU A 283 -17.26 -17.65 -5.18
N GLU A 284 -17.25 -18.13 -3.94
CA GLU A 284 -18.20 -17.73 -2.89
C GLU A 284 -18.05 -16.24 -2.54
N PHE A 285 -16.83 -15.78 -2.28
CA PHE A 285 -16.59 -14.40 -1.89
C PHE A 285 -16.90 -13.45 -3.05
N MET A 286 -16.34 -13.68 -4.24
CA MET A 286 -16.57 -12.81 -5.40
C MET A 286 -18.04 -12.83 -5.86
N GLY A 287 -18.71 -13.98 -5.75
CA GLY A 287 -20.13 -14.14 -6.04
C GLY A 287 -21.07 -13.49 -5.01
N SER A 288 -20.59 -13.21 -3.80
CA SER A 288 -21.37 -12.54 -2.75
C SER A 288 -21.65 -11.07 -3.06
N GLU A 289 -22.56 -10.44 -2.29
CA GLU A 289 -22.77 -8.99 -2.34
C GLU A 289 -21.49 -8.21 -2.01
N ALA A 290 -20.69 -8.71 -1.05
CA ALA A 290 -19.45 -8.06 -0.61
C ALA A 290 -18.34 -8.14 -1.68
N GLY A 291 -18.25 -9.25 -2.40
CA GLY A 291 -17.35 -9.40 -3.54
C GLY A 291 -17.88 -8.81 -4.84
N GLY A 292 -19.16 -8.40 -4.86
CA GLY A 292 -19.77 -7.66 -5.96
C GLY A 292 -20.30 -8.51 -7.10
N LYS A 293 -20.71 -9.76 -6.83
CA LYS A 293 -21.36 -10.66 -7.80
C LYS A 293 -20.54 -10.89 -9.08
N LEU A 294 -19.23 -10.98 -8.91
CA LEU A 294 -18.29 -11.26 -9.99
C LEU A 294 -17.93 -12.75 -10.02
N ASP A 295 -17.66 -13.25 -11.21
CA ASP A 295 -17.20 -14.62 -11.45
C ASP A 295 -15.67 -14.59 -11.65
N PRO A 296 -14.89 -15.27 -10.79
CA PRO A 296 -13.42 -15.29 -10.88
C PRO A 296 -12.90 -15.79 -12.23
N TYR A 297 -13.61 -16.70 -12.90
CA TYR A 297 -13.18 -17.25 -14.19
C TYR A 297 -13.62 -16.41 -15.38
N LYS A 298 -14.47 -15.39 -15.17
CA LYS A 298 -14.93 -14.47 -16.21
C LYS A 298 -14.48 -13.06 -15.89
N MET A 299 -13.17 -12.83 -16.01
CA MET A 299 -12.54 -11.52 -15.75
C MET A 299 -12.20 -10.71 -17.01
N ARG A 300 -12.64 -11.17 -18.19
CA ARG A 300 -12.61 -10.38 -19.44
C ARG A 300 -13.76 -9.38 -19.47
N ARG A 301 -13.49 -8.16 -19.95
CA ARG A 301 -14.48 -7.08 -20.08
C ARG A 301 -14.45 -6.52 -21.50
N SER A 302 -15.54 -5.87 -21.90
CA SER A 302 -15.62 -5.15 -23.18
C SER A 302 -14.58 -4.05 -23.28
N TRP A 303 -14.35 -3.34 -22.18
CA TRP A 303 -13.26 -2.38 -22.05
C TRP A 303 -11.95 -3.10 -21.73
N LYS A 304 -10.98 -3.01 -22.66
CA LYS A 304 -9.69 -3.71 -22.55
C LYS A 304 -8.92 -3.37 -21.27
N ASP A 305 -8.91 -2.10 -20.86
CA ASP A 305 -8.20 -1.70 -19.62
C ASP A 305 -8.86 -2.24 -18.35
N ALA A 306 -10.13 -2.65 -18.42
CA ALA A 306 -10.82 -3.31 -17.31
C ALA A 306 -10.67 -4.84 -17.34
N SER A 307 -9.98 -5.40 -18.35
CA SER A 307 -9.74 -6.84 -18.44
C SER A 307 -8.46 -7.22 -17.71
N LEU A 308 -8.59 -8.03 -16.68
CA LEU A 308 -7.49 -8.41 -15.80
C LEU A 308 -6.96 -9.79 -16.17
N SER A 309 -5.69 -9.90 -16.56
CA SER A 309 -5.01 -11.19 -16.76
C SER A 309 -4.90 -11.96 -15.44
N GLY A 310 -4.66 -11.23 -14.35
CA GLY A 310 -4.27 -11.80 -13.06
C GLY A 310 -2.76 -12.04 -13.00
N SER A 311 -2.28 -12.33 -11.80
CA SER A 311 -0.90 -12.70 -11.49
C SER A 311 -0.89 -13.53 -10.20
N TYR A 312 0.29 -13.95 -9.73
CA TYR A 312 0.41 -14.74 -8.51
C TYR A 312 1.25 -13.99 -7.50
N ARG A 313 0.82 -14.00 -6.25
CA ARG A 313 1.52 -13.33 -5.15
C ARG A 313 1.78 -14.31 -4.02
N LYS A 314 2.99 -14.24 -3.46
CA LYS A 314 3.43 -15.02 -2.29
C LYS A 314 2.57 -14.68 -1.09
N MET A 315 2.02 -15.69 -0.42
CA MET A 315 1.11 -15.53 0.72
C MET A 315 1.86 -14.96 1.95
N MET A 316 3.03 -15.51 2.23
CA MET A 316 3.89 -15.11 3.34
C MET A 316 5.15 -14.41 2.82
N ALA A 317 5.65 -13.47 3.61
CA ALA A 317 6.92 -12.79 3.38
C ALA A 317 7.83 -12.90 4.60
N ARG A 318 9.14 -12.87 4.35
CA ARG A 318 10.18 -12.78 5.38
C ARG A 318 11.22 -11.72 5.00
N PRO A 319 11.93 -11.14 5.98
CA PRO A 319 13.03 -10.21 5.69
C PRO A 319 14.07 -10.83 4.76
N VAL A 320 14.42 -10.15 3.68
CA VAL A 320 15.22 -10.71 2.56
C VAL A 320 16.62 -11.11 3.00
N SER A 321 17.26 -10.29 3.82
CA SER A 321 18.60 -10.55 4.35
C SER A 321 18.60 -11.58 5.49
N GLY A 322 17.43 -11.94 6.02
CA GLY A 322 17.29 -12.63 7.29
C GLY A 322 17.83 -11.83 8.49
N VAL A 323 18.25 -10.58 8.29
CA VAL A 323 18.76 -9.69 9.34
C VAL A 323 17.67 -8.68 9.68
N VAL A 324 17.35 -8.65 10.98
CA VAL A 324 16.47 -7.66 11.58
C VAL A 324 17.26 -7.12 12.76
N ASP A 325 17.68 -5.87 12.68
CA ASP A 325 18.35 -5.20 13.79
C ASP A 325 17.33 -4.37 14.55
N TRP A 326 17.47 -4.30 15.87
CA TRP A 326 16.66 -3.43 16.70
C TRP A 326 17.50 -2.81 17.80
N GLU A 327 17.16 -1.57 18.14
CA GLU A 327 17.78 -0.81 19.21
C GLU A 327 16.69 -0.16 20.05
N VAL A 328 16.74 -0.35 21.36
CA VAL A 328 15.79 0.27 22.31
C VAL A 328 16.49 1.38 23.07
N LYS A 329 15.94 2.59 22.98
CA LYS A 329 16.49 3.81 23.57
C LYS A 329 15.44 4.52 24.42
N ALA A 330 15.89 5.08 25.55
CA ALA A 330 15.12 6.07 26.27
C ALA A 330 15.35 7.44 25.64
N TYR A 331 14.32 8.28 25.61
CA TYR A 331 14.41 9.64 25.08
C TYR A 331 13.49 10.61 25.82
N VAL A 332 13.75 11.89 25.62
CA VAL A 332 12.97 13.00 26.18
C VAL A 332 12.54 13.93 25.04
N GLY A 333 11.31 14.46 25.10
CA GLY A 333 10.79 15.39 24.09
C GLY A 333 10.78 14.86 22.64
N GLU A 334 11.12 15.72 21.68
CA GLU A 334 11.14 15.41 20.23
C GLU A 334 12.55 15.19 19.67
N GLU A 335 13.40 14.45 20.37
CA GLU A 335 14.75 14.13 19.89
C GLU A 335 14.74 13.36 18.55
N GLN A 336 15.68 13.66 17.65
CA GLN A 336 15.86 12.92 16.40
C GLN A 336 16.63 11.63 16.64
N MET A 337 16.01 10.48 16.34
CA MET A 337 16.55 9.16 16.69
C MET A 337 17.47 8.55 15.62
N VAL A 338 17.26 8.96 14.36
CA VAL A 338 17.96 8.40 13.20
C VAL A 338 18.47 9.54 12.34
N GLU A 339 19.75 9.46 11.99
CA GLU A 339 20.40 10.40 11.09
C GLU A 339 19.97 10.16 9.66
N THR A 340 19.64 11.25 8.95
CA THR A 340 19.26 11.18 7.53
C THR A 340 20.49 11.12 6.63
N ASP A 341 20.34 10.59 5.41
CA ASP A 341 21.44 10.57 4.44
C ASP A 341 21.94 11.99 4.10
N GLY A 342 21.05 12.98 4.10
CA GLY A 342 21.42 14.38 3.92
C GLY A 342 22.32 14.92 5.03
N GLU A 343 22.07 14.56 6.29
CA GLU A 343 22.95 14.91 7.41
C GLU A 343 24.30 14.19 7.32
N ARG A 344 24.32 12.91 6.94
CA ARG A 344 25.56 12.15 6.76
C ARG A 344 26.44 12.79 5.70
N VAL A 345 25.86 13.15 4.56
CA VAL A 345 26.59 13.82 3.47
C VAL A 345 27.14 15.16 3.96
N ARG A 346 26.34 15.99 4.64
CA ARG A 346 26.78 17.27 5.20
C ARG A 346 27.97 17.11 6.17
N LYS A 347 27.91 16.15 7.08
CA LYS A 347 29.02 15.87 8.00
C LYS A 347 30.29 15.42 7.28
N VAL A 348 30.17 14.71 6.16
CA VAL A 348 31.33 14.30 5.36
C VAL A 348 31.91 15.49 4.59
N THR A 349 31.07 16.36 4.00
CA THR A 349 31.54 17.58 3.34
C THR A 349 32.22 18.53 4.32
N ASP A 350 31.63 18.77 5.50
CA ASP A 350 32.20 19.65 6.52
C ASP A 350 33.54 19.11 7.05
N LYS A 351 33.67 17.80 7.22
CA LYS A 351 34.95 17.15 7.60
C LYS A 351 36.01 17.22 6.49
N THR A 352 35.59 17.22 5.22
CA THR A 352 36.50 17.30 4.08
C THR A 352 36.98 18.73 3.88
N GLU A 353 36.12 19.73 4.08
CA GLU A 353 36.48 21.15 4.07
C GLU A 353 37.37 21.54 5.26
N ALA A 354 37.13 20.96 6.44
CA ALA A 354 38.00 21.15 7.62
C ALA A 354 39.40 20.53 7.45
N ASN A 355 39.53 19.43 6.70
CA ASN A 355 40.84 18.80 6.40
C ASN A 355 41.55 19.42 5.17
N GLY A 356 40.84 20.14 4.30
CA GLY A 356 41.41 20.85 3.14
C GLY A 356 41.83 22.30 3.43
N SER A 357 41.49 22.84 4.60
CA SER A 357 41.76 24.23 4.99
C SER A 357 42.57 24.34 6.29
N ALA A 358 43.70 23.65 6.35
CA ALA A 358 44.80 24.06 7.24
C ALA A 358 45.46 25.34 6.69
N GLY A 359 44.74 26.47 6.73
CA GLY A 359 45.26 27.74 6.26
C GLY A 359 44.22 28.81 5.92
N ALA A 360 43.37 29.19 6.88
CA ALA A 360 42.97 30.58 7.15
C ALA A 360 41.74 30.60 8.06
N ALA A 361 41.90 31.15 9.26
CA ALA A 361 40.80 31.49 10.13
C ALA A 361 39.94 32.60 9.51
N ASN A 362 38.62 32.42 9.48
CA ASN A 362 37.68 33.40 10.03
C ASN A 362 36.30 32.76 10.18
N GLY A 363 35.72 32.95 11.37
CA GLY A 363 34.50 32.29 11.79
C GLY A 363 33.25 32.76 11.04
N ASP A 364 32.35 31.82 10.82
CA ASP A 364 30.92 32.00 11.04
C ASP A 364 30.33 30.63 11.38
N ALA A 365 30.42 30.25 12.65
CA ALA A 365 29.70 29.10 13.17
C ALA A 365 28.28 29.56 13.48
N THR A 366 27.41 29.60 12.48
CA THR A 366 25.96 29.64 12.69
C THR A 366 25.51 28.27 13.21
N LYS A 367 25.82 28.02 14.49
CA LYS A 367 25.05 27.10 15.31
C LYS A 367 23.62 27.66 15.35
N VAL A 368 22.73 27.07 14.56
CA VAL A 368 21.29 27.16 14.84
C VAL A 368 21.05 26.21 16.01
N GLU A 369 21.43 26.66 17.20
CA GLU A 369 20.86 26.16 18.45
C GLU A 369 19.40 26.60 18.41
N ASN A 370 18.49 25.65 18.16
CA ASN A 370 17.08 25.82 18.49
C ASN A 370 16.96 25.82 20.02
N ASP A 371 17.39 26.91 20.64
CA ASP A 371 17.01 27.26 22.01
C ASP A 371 15.55 27.71 21.95
N ARG A 372 14.65 26.73 21.94
CA ARG A 372 13.28 26.97 22.39
C ARG A 372 13.32 26.84 23.90
N ASP A 373 13.33 28.02 24.52
CA ASP A 373 13.00 28.31 25.91
C ASP A 373 12.21 27.17 26.58
N ALA A 374 12.96 26.33 27.31
CA ALA A 374 12.43 25.23 28.08
C ALA A 374 11.74 25.81 29.32
N GLY A 375 10.45 26.12 29.19
CA GLY A 375 9.56 26.09 30.34
C GLY A 375 9.65 24.70 30.95
N GLU A 376 9.95 24.64 32.24
CA GLU A 376 10.03 23.43 33.05
C GLU A 376 8.72 22.64 32.96
N VAL A 377 8.62 21.77 31.96
CA VAL A 377 7.77 20.60 31.98
C VAL A 377 8.74 19.46 32.27
N GLU A 378 8.53 18.72 33.35
CA GLU A 378 9.23 17.44 33.55
C GLU A 378 8.84 16.53 32.38
N ASP A 379 9.59 16.60 31.28
CA ASP A 379 9.32 15.78 30.12
C ASP A 379 9.50 14.32 30.52
N GLU A 380 8.39 13.59 30.49
CA GLU A 380 8.33 12.18 30.85
C GLU A 380 9.31 11.39 29.97
N LYS A 381 10.22 10.61 30.59
CA LYS A 381 11.15 9.75 29.85
C LYS A 381 10.37 8.66 29.12
N LYS A 382 10.41 8.71 27.79
CA LYS A 382 9.74 7.76 26.90
C LYS A 382 10.71 6.73 26.33
N ILE A 383 10.17 5.65 25.77
CA ILE A 383 10.96 4.59 25.16
C ILE A 383 10.68 4.56 23.65
N ALA A 384 11.75 4.55 22.86
CA ALA A 384 11.70 4.39 21.42
C ALA A 384 12.38 3.08 21.00
N VAL A 385 11.89 2.50 19.91
CA VAL A 385 12.48 1.31 19.27
C VAL A 385 12.84 1.67 17.83
N ILE A 386 14.12 1.59 17.50
CA ILE A 386 14.61 1.74 16.15
C ILE A 386 14.77 0.34 15.58
N MET A 387 14.12 0.06 14.45
CA MET A 387 14.20 -1.23 13.77
C MET A 387 14.73 -1.06 12.37
N LYS A 388 15.55 -2.01 11.94
CA LYS A 388 16.18 -2.02 10.63
C LYS A 388 16.01 -3.38 9.98
N PHE A 389 15.41 -3.43 8.80
CA PHE A 389 15.20 -4.67 8.06
C PHE A 389 15.02 -4.41 6.56
N GLN A 390 15.21 -5.45 5.74
CA GLN A 390 15.05 -5.38 4.30
C GLN A 390 13.85 -6.21 3.84
N LEU A 391 12.99 -5.62 3.00
CA LEU A 391 11.86 -6.30 2.37
C LEU A 391 12.07 -6.45 0.86
N GLY A 392 11.39 -7.42 0.27
CA GLY A 392 11.33 -7.65 -1.18
C GLY A 392 10.66 -6.51 -1.94
N SER A 393 10.64 -6.60 -3.27
CA SER A 393 9.72 -5.77 -4.06
C SER A 393 8.28 -6.08 -3.65
N SER A 394 7.39 -5.09 -3.81
CA SER A 394 5.94 -5.30 -3.66
C SER A 394 5.50 -5.73 -2.24
N GLN A 395 6.37 -5.56 -1.25
CA GLN A 395 6.11 -5.84 0.18
C GLN A 395 5.94 -4.53 0.97
N TYR A 396 4.99 -4.53 1.91
CA TYR A 396 4.60 -3.34 2.67
C TYR A 396 5.19 -3.36 4.09
N ALA A 397 6.05 -2.40 4.41
CA ALA A 397 6.61 -2.25 5.77
C ALA A 397 5.52 -2.02 6.83
N THR A 398 4.40 -1.39 6.45
CA THR A 398 3.24 -1.21 7.35
C THR A 398 2.60 -2.54 7.75
N MET A 399 2.61 -3.56 6.89
CA MET A 399 2.09 -4.89 7.23
C MET A 399 3.06 -5.65 8.13
N ALA A 400 4.37 -5.53 7.88
CA ALA A 400 5.40 -6.05 8.79
C ALA A 400 5.28 -5.40 10.20
N LEU A 401 5.11 -4.08 10.27
CA LEU A 401 4.89 -3.36 11.53
C LEU A 401 3.58 -3.77 12.21
N ARG A 402 2.50 -3.98 11.46
CA ARG A 402 1.24 -4.47 12.01
C ARG A 402 1.43 -5.82 12.72
N GLU A 403 2.21 -6.72 12.13
CA GLU A 403 2.52 -8.01 12.76
C GLU A 403 3.38 -7.83 14.02
N LEU A 404 4.47 -7.05 13.93
CA LEU A 404 5.38 -6.78 15.04
C LEU A 404 4.70 -6.10 16.24
N THR A 405 3.74 -5.21 15.97
CA THR A 405 3.03 -4.43 17.00
C THR A 405 1.64 -4.96 17.32
N LYS A 406 1.22 -6.08 16.70
CA LYS A 406 -0.16 -6.61 16.75
C LYS A 406 -1.23 -5.55 16.45
N GLY A 407 -0.92 -4.58 15.60
CA GLY A 407 -1.82 -3.48 15.21
C GLY A 407 -1.76 -2.24 16.10
N GLY A 408 -0.86 -2.17 17.09
CA GLY A 408 -0.71 -1.01 17.97
C GLY A 408 0.01 0.19 17.34
N ALA A 409 0.73 0.01 16.22
CA ALA A 409 1.43 1.12 15.57
C ALA A 409 0.49 2.13 14.91
N VAL A 410 0.66 3.40 15.24
CA VAL A 410 -0.05 4.53 14.62
C VAL A 410 0.91 5.34 13.76
N ALA A 411 0.46 5.78 12.59
CA ALA A 411 1.26 6.64 11.72
C ALA A 411 1.50 8.00 12.41
N TYR A 412 2.77 8.37 12.57
CA TYR A 412 3.13 9.70 13.03
C TYR A 412 2.70 10.72 11.98
N LYS A 413 1.84 11.65 12.36
CA LYS A 413 1.45 12.80 11.54
C LYS A 413 2.26 13.99 12.04
N PRO A 414 3.36 14.38 11.37
CA PRO A 414 4.07 15.58 11.72
C PRO A 414 3.13 16.78 11.55
N ASP A 415 3.10 17.70 12.52
CA ASP A 415 2.34 18.96 12.44
C ASP A 415 2.80 19.88 11.29
N TYR A 416 3.83 19.48 10.55
CA TYR A 416 4.39 20.20 9.40
C TYR A 416 3.68 19.84 8.10
N SER A 417 2.48 20.38 7.84
CA SER A 417 2.01 20.73 6.47
C SER A 417 0.54 21.17 6.42
N THR A 418 0.26 22.41 6.83
CA THR A 418 -0.94 23.15 6.36
C THR A 418 -0.60 24.54 5.83
N ALA A 419 0.68 24.83 5.58
CA ALA A 419 1.08 26.05 4.90
C ALA A 419 2.13 25.74 3.84
N ARG A 420 1.69 25.51 2.60
CA ARG A 420 2.38 25.94 1.39
C ARG A 420 1.38 26.18 0.28
#